data_AF-A0A7J4FAZ2-F1
#
_entry.id   AF-A0A7J4FAZ2-F1
#
_cell.length_a   1.000
_cell.length_b   1.000
_cell.length_c   1.000
_cell.angle_alpha   90.00
_cell.angle_beta   90.00
_cell.angle_gamma   90.00
#
_symmetry.space_group_name_H-M   'P 1'
#
loop_
_entity.id
_entity.type
_entity.pdbx_description
1 polymer ?
#
loop_
_entity_poly.entity_id
_entity_poly.type
_entity_poly.pdbx_seq_one_letter_code
_entity_poly.pdbx_strand_id
1 'polypeptide(L)' 'MAHGPRYHVPYRRRREGRTDYRRRLALLSSRMTRAVVRRSGRHITVQFV' A
#
# COMPACT_ATOMS: atom_id res chain seq x y z
N MET A 1 -4.98 -10.31 -14.12
CA MET A 1 -6.36 -10.82 -14.25
C MET A 1 -6.40 -12.22 -13.63
N ALA A 2 -7.56 -12.80 -13.38
CA ALA A 2 -7.60 -14.20 -12.92
C ALA A 2 -7.43 -15.11 -14.14
N HIS A 3 -6.47 -16.05 -14.09
CA HIS A 3 -6.15 -16.96 -15.19
C HIS A 3 -6.77 -18.36 -15.01
N GLY A 4 -7.58 -18.56 -13.97
CA GLY A 4 -8.25 -19.83 -13.69
C GLY A 4 -8.78 -19.91 -12.24
N PRO A 5 -9.53 -20.99 -11.90
CA PRO A 5 -10.20 -21.13 -10.60
C PRO A 5 -9.25 -21.23 -9.42
N ARG A 6 -7.99 -21.65 -9.62
CA ARG A 6 -6.96 -21.72 -8.58
C ARG A 6 -6.06 -20.49 -8.50
N TYR A 7 -6.26 -19.49 -9.36
CA TYR A 7 -5.35 -18.34 -9.41
C TYR A 7 -5.59 -17.39 -8.23
N HIS A 8 -4.59 -17.27 -7.35
CA HIS A 8 -4.67 -16.33 -6.24
C HIS A 8 -4.45 -14.89 -6.75
N VAL A 9 -5.55 -14.16 -6.89
CA VAL A 9 -5.52 -12.78 -7.36
C VAL A 9 -4.88 -11.88 -6.29
N PRO A 10 -3.81 -11.12 -6.61
CA PRO A 10 -3.23 -10.18 -5.66
C PRO A 10 -4.24 -9.13 -5.20
N TYR A 11 -4.13 -8.64 -3.96
CA TYR A 11 -4.98 -7.58 -3.44
C TYR A 11 -5.02 -6.35 -4.36
N ARG A 12 -6.17 -5.65 -4.38
CA ARG A 12 -6.41 -4.49 -5.26
C ARG A 12 -5.26 -3.47 -5.27
N ARG A 13 -4.78 -3.04 -4.09
CA ARG A 13 -3.71 -2.03 -3.99
C ARG A 13 -2.34 -2.54 -4.46
N ARG A 14 -2.12 -3.86 -4.44
CA ARG A 14 -0.92 -4.48 -5.04
C ARG A 14 -1.00 -4.44 -6.56
N ARG A 15 -2.18 -4.72 -7.13
CA ARG A 15 -2.42 -4.64 -8.58
C ARG A 15 -2.29 -3.20 -9.11
N GLU A 16 -2.79 -2.22 -8.35
CA GLU A 16 -2.66 -0.79 -8.67
C GLU A 16 -1.24 -0.23 -8.38
N GLY A 17 -0.32 -1.02 -7.81
CA GLY A 17 1.04 -0.57 -7.44
C GLY A 17 1.10 0.47 -6.32
N ARG A 18 -0.02 0.76 -5.64
CA ARG A 18 -0.15 1.87 -4.68
C ARG A 18 0.38 1.55 -3.28
N THR A 19 0.70 0.30 -2.97
CA THR A 19 1.09 -0.11 -1.62
C THR A 19 2.04 -1.29 -1.62
N ASP A 20 3.17 -1.11 -0.94
CA ASP A 20 4.05 -2.19 -0.51
C ASP A 20 3.57 -2.75 0.83
N TYR A 21 3.10 -3.99 0.81
CA TYR A 21 2.57 -4.66 2.00
C TYR A 21 3.66 -5.10 2.97
N ARG A 22 4.89 -5.38 2.50
CA ARG A 22 6.00 -5.77 3.39
C ARG A 22 6.40 -4.59 4.27
N ARG A 23 6.59 -3.41 3.66
CA ARG A 23 6.86 -2.16 4.38
C ARG A 23 5.70 -1.76 5.29
N ARG A 24 4.45 -1.88 4.81
CA ARG A 24 3.27 -1.57 5.61
C ARG A 24 3.20 -2.43 6.89
N LEU A 25 3.52 -3.72 6.80
CA LEU A 25 3.48 -4.61 7.96
C LEU A 25 4.44 -4.15 9.07
N ALA A 26 5.68 -3.81 8.71
CA ALA A 26 6.66 -3.29 9.67
C ALA A 26 6.17 -2.00 10.35
N LEU A 27 5.59 -1.07 9.58
CA LEU A 27 5.04 0.19 10.11
C LEU A 27 3.81 0.01 10.99
N LEU A 28 2.99 -1.02 10.75
CA LEU A 28 1.85 -1.35 11.61
C LEU A 28 2.30 -2.01 12.91
N SER A 29 3.38 -2.80 12.84
CA SER A 29 3.92 -3.51 14.01
C SER A 29 4.41 -2.56 15.10
N SER A 30 4.86 -1.34 14.76
CA SER A 30 5.29 -0.35 15.75
C SER A 30 4.15 0.24 16.58
N ARG A 31 2.88 0.10 16.15
CA ARG A 31 1.67 0.68 16.77
C ARG A 31 1.69 2.21 16.95
N MET A 32 2.65 2.90 16.36
CA MET A 32 2.74 4.36 16.39
C MET A 32 1.91 4.98 15.26
N THR A 33 1.50 6.22 15.45
CA THR A 33 0.91 7.03 14.37
C THR A 33 1.87 7.10 13.19
N ARG A 34 1.38 6.82 11.98
CA ARG A 34 2.20 6.79 10.75
C ARG A 34 1.99 8.07 9.96
N ALA A 35 3.10 8.66 9.54
CA ALA A 35 3.09 9.72 8.53
C ALA A 35 3.09 9.10 7.13
N VAL A 36 1.93 9.07 6.48
CA VAL A 36 1.78 8.61 5.09
C VAL A 36 2.09 9.75 4.15
N VAL A 37 3.26 9.69 3.52
CA VAL A 37 3.69 10.67 2.50
C VAL A 37 3.37 10.13 1.10
N ARG A 38 2.73 10.97 0.27
CA ARG A 38 2.42 10.70 -1.13
C ARG A 38 2.90 11.85 -1.99
N ARG A 39 3.72 11.54 -2.99
CA ARG A 39 4.20 12.50 -3.98
C ARG A 39 3.37 12.39 -5.26
N SER A 40 3.00 13.54 -5.81
CA SER A 40 2.50 13.71 -7.17
C SER A 40 3.49 14.57 -7.96
N GLY A 41 3.25 14.79 -9.25
CA GLY A 41 4.16 15.58 -10.10
C GLY A 41 4.36 17.03 -9.64
N ARG A 42 3.40 17.63 -8.93
CA ARG A 42 3.44 19.03 -8.47
C ARG A 42 3.21 19.23 -6.98
N HIS A 43 2.71 18.21 -6.27
CA HIS A 43 2.32 18.33 -4.85
C HIS A 43 2.79 17.14 -4.03
N ILE A 44 3.00 17.39 -2.74
CA ILE A 44 3.25 16.36 -1.74
C ILE A 44 2.12 16.42 -0.71
N THR A 45 1.51 15.28 -0.42
CA THR A 45 0.47 15.14 0.60
C THR A 45 1.00 14.31 1.76
N VAL A 46 0.80 14.79 2.98
CA VAL A 46 1.17 14.11 4.22
C VAL A 46 -0.10 13.89 5.05
N GLN A 47 -0.29 12.68 5.55
CA GLN A 47 -1.43 12.32 6.42
C GLN A 47 -0.93 11.55 7.65
N PHE A 48 -1.49 11.83 8.82
CA PHE A 48 -1.20 11.09 10.05
C PHE A 48 -2.33 10.08 10.32
N VAL A 49 -2.00 8.78 10.33
CA VAL A 49 -2.96 7.63 10.38
C VAL A 49 -2.41 6.47 11.20
#